data_AF-K1YYU0-F1
#
_entry.id   AF-K1YYU0-F1
#
_cell.length_a   1.000
_cell.length_b   1.000
_cell.length_c   1.000
_cell.angle_alpha   90.00
_cell.angle_beta   90.00
_cell.angle_gamma   90.00
#
_symmetry.space_group_name_H-M   'P 1'
#
loop_
_entity.id
_entity.type
_entity.pdbx_description
1 polymer ?
#
loop_
_entity_poly.entity_id
_entity_poly.type
_entity_poly.pdbx_seq_one_letter_code
_entity_poly.pdbx_strand_id
1 'polypeptide(L)'
;MVPFATAPVTIGVNIRNLVYSTKDYKSKRDCICFIPPPREPGHVKTLFAAINSGVITAVSINNLSEEEELLKTLLDIEKINLTTFAQVLYGNYLEIGCQVGGVEKWIMEL
;
A
#
# COMPACT_ATOMS: atom_id res chain seq x y z
N MET A 1 19.88 -5.31 7.42
CA MET A 1 18.48 -4.87 7.36
C MET A 1 18.13 -4.27 8.71
N VAL A 2 17.74 -3.00 8.78
CA VAL A 2 17.40 -2.35 10.05
C VAL A 2 16.04 -2.88 10.51
N PRO A 3 15.88 -3.38 11.74
CA PRO A 3 14.60 -3.87 12.23
C PRO A 3 13.57 -2.73 12.28
N PHE A 4 12.39 -2.95 11.70
CA PHE A 4 11.29 -1.97 11.61
C PHE A 4 10.89 -1.41 12.99
N ALA A 5 10.91 -2.24 14.04
CA ALA A 5 10.65 -1.82 15.43
C ALA A 5 11.69 -0.85 16.02
N THR A 6 12.83 -0.67 15.34
CA THR A 6 13.98 0.12 15.82
C THR A 6 14.37 1.25 14.85
N ALA A 7 13.64 1.42 13.75
CA ALA A 7 13.89 2.51 12.80
C ALA A 7 13.32 3.83 13.38
N PRO A 8 14.14 4.87 13.59
CA PRO A 8 13.71 6.10 14.26
C PRO A 8 12.74 6.95 13.44
N VAL A 9 12.56 6.66 12.15
CA VAL A 9 11.60 7.32 11.25
C VAL A 9 11.03 6.29 10.28
N THR A 10 9.70 6.18 10.25
CA THR A 10 8.95 5.36 9.28
C THR A 10 8.21 6.27 8.30
N ILE A 11 8.28 5.97 7.01
CA ILE A 11 7.53 6.69 5.97
C ILE A 11 6.38 5.79 5.50
N GLY A 12 5.15 6.24 5.76
CA GLY A 12 3.93 5.61 5.30
C GLY A 12 3.41 6.24 4.00
N VAL A 13 2.81 5.42 3.14
CA VAL A 13 2.07 5.90 1.95
C VAL A 13 0.66 5.33 1.95
N ASN A 14 -0.34 6.11 1.58
CA ASN A 14 -1.69 5.59 1.42
C ASN A 14 -1.81 4.84 0.08
N ILE A 15 -2.49 3.68 0.08
CA ILE A 15 -2.65 2.82 -1.11
C ILE A 15 -3.22 3.56 -2.32
N ARG A 16 -4.12 4.53 -2.12
CA ARG A 16 -4.72 5.34 -3.19
C ARG A 16 -3.69 6.21 -3.90
N ASN A 17 -2.59 6.59 -3.24
CA ASN A 17 -1.48 7.33 -3.84
C ASN A 17 -0.55 6.44 -4.70
N LEU A 18 -0.65 5.12 -4.58
CA LEU A 18 0.06 4.17 -5.45
C LEU A 18 -0.74 3.85 -6.72
N VAL A 19 -2.07 3.81 -6.60
CA VAL A 19 -2.97 3.46 -7.70
C VAL A 19 -3.32 4.68 -8.57
N TYR A 20 -3.63 5.82 -7.96
CA TYR A 20 -4.10 7.00 -8.68
C TYR A 20 -3.00 8.03 -8.93
N SER A 21 -3.10 8.69 -10.08
CA SER A 21 -2.24 9.79 -10.48
C SER A 21 -3.06 11.00 -10.92
N THR A 22 -2.39 12.12 -11.17
CA THR A 22 -3.06 13.32 -11.69
C THR A 22 -3.74 13.10 -13.06
N LYS A 23 -3.36 12.05 -13.80
CA LYS A 23 -3.99 11.70 -15.08
C LYS A 23 -5.43 11.19 -14.90
N ASP A 24 -5.72 10.61 -13.74
CA ASP A 24 -7.02 9.98 -13.44
C ASP A 24 -8.10 11.00 -13.06
N TYR A 25 -7.73 12.27 -12.81
CA TYR A 25 -8.67 13.33 -12.42
C TYR A 25 -9.79 13.57 -13.42
N LYS A 26 -9.52 13.40 -14.72
CA LYS A 26 -10.53 13.64 -15.75
C LYS A 26 -11.63 12.57 -15.77
N SER A 27 -11.28 11.33 -15.43
CA SER A 27 -12.18 10.17 -15.55
C SER A 27 -12.74 9.68 -14.22
N LYS A 28 -12.06 9.96 -13.10
CA LYS A 28 -12.39 9.40 -11.77
C LYS A 28 -12.46 10.45 -10.67
N ARG A 29 -12.77 11.70 -11.01
CA ARG A 29 -12.72 12.86 -10.08
C ARG A 29 -13.40 12.60 -8.74
N ASP A 30 -14.60 12.01 -8.77
CA ASP A 30 -15.42 11.77 -7.60
C ASP A 30 -14.81 10.71 -6.67
N CYS A 31 -14.00 9.79 -7.22
CA CYS A 31 -13.35 8.71 -6.50
C CYS A 31 -11.93 9.04 -6.02
N ILE A 32 -11.29 10.10 -6.53
CA ILE A 32 -9.87 10.41 -6.26
C ILE A 32 -9.65 11.73 -5.51
N CYS A 33 -10.72 12.29 -4.93
CA CYS A 33 -10.63 13.45 -4.06
C CYS A 33 -10.31 13.01 -2.61
N PHE A 34 -9.03 12.79 -2.33
CA PHE A 34 -8.54 12.39 -0.99
C PHE A 34 -7.27 13.18 -0.61
N ILE A 35 -6.87 13.09 0.66
CA ILE A 35 -5.69 13.77 1.21
C ILE A 35 -4.68 12.72 1.71
N PRO A 36 -3.39 12.81 1.35
CA PRO A 36 -2.81 13.73 0.36
C PRO A 36 -3.30 13.39 -1.07
N PRO A 37 -3.42 14.39 -1.97
CA PRO A 37 -4.04 14.18 -3.28
C PRO A 37 -3.13 13.39 -4.24
N PRO A 38 -3.72 12.72 -5.26
CA PRO A 38 -2.98 12.09 -6.34
C PRO A 38 -1.89 12.99 -6.92
N ARG A 39 -0.72 12.40 -7.17
CA ARG A 39 0.45 13.13 -7.70
C ARG A 39 0.73 12.78 -9.16
N GLU A 40 1.64 13.53 -9.76
CA GLU A 40 2.08 13.26 -11.13
C GLU A 40 2.63 11.83 -11.27
N PRO A 41 2.48 11.18 -12.43
CA PRO A 41 2.96 9.81 -12.63
C PRO A 41 4.45 9.60 -12.33
N GLY A 42 5.27 10.64 -12.49
CA GLY A 42 6.69 10.61 -12.10
C GLY A 42 6.86 10.40 -10.60
N HIS A 43 6.09 11.12 -9.77
CA HIS A 43 6.12 10.96 -8.32
C HIS A 43 5.57 9.60 -7.88
N VAL A 44 4.52 9.09 -8.54
CA VAL A 44 3.98 7.75 -8.25
C VAL A 44 5.03 6.67 -8.54
N LYS A 45 5.79 6.79 -9.63
CA LYS A 45 6.93 5.88 -9.91
C LYS A 45 7.99 5.93 -8.80
N THR A 46 8.29 7.10 -8.26
CA THR A 46 9.23 7.25 -7.14
C THR A 46 8.73 6.56 -5.87
N LEU A 47 7.42 6.56 -5.60
CA LEU A 47 6.84 5.80 -4.49
C LEU A 47 7.08 4.29 -4.65
N PHE A 48 6.86 3.74 -5.84
CA PHE A 48 7.18 2.34 -6.12
C PHE A 48 8.67 2.02 -5.92
N ALA A 49 9.56 2.88 -6.41
CA ALA A 49 11.00 2.73 -6.21
C ALA A 49 11.39 2.78 -4.72
N ALA A 50 10.76 3.67 -3.95
CA ALA A 50 11.00 3.82 -2.51
C ALA A 50 10.46 2.64 -1.69
N ILE A 51 9.35 2.02 -2.12
CA ILE A 51 8.88 0.74 -1.54
C ILE A 51 9.91 -0.35 -1.82
N ASN A 52 10.32 -0.52 -3.07
CA ASN A 52 11.27 -1.58 -3.47
C ASN A 52 12.65 -1.40 -2.82
N SER A 53 13.07 -0.17 -2.50
CA SER A 53 14.33 0.11 -1.79
C SER A 53 14.21 0.04 -0.26
N GLY A 54 13.01 -0.20 0.28
CA GLY A 54 12.76 -0.27 1.73
C GLY A 54 12.77 1.09 2.44
N VAL A 55 12.68 2.20 1.69
CA VAL A 55 12.55 3.56 2.25
C VAL A 55 11.13 3.81 2.73
N ILE A 56 10.13 3.38 1.96
CA ILE A 56 8.73 3.34 2.40
C ILE A 56 8.51 2.01 3.11
N THR A 57 8.08 2.09 4.35
CA THR A 57 8.03 0.95 5.26
C THR A 57 6.62 0.61 5.73
N ALA A 58 5.62 1.43 5.38
CA ALA A 58 4.21 1.12 5.58
C ALA A 58 3.33 1.58 4.39
N VAL A 59 2.33 0.78 4.02
CA VAL A 59 1.26 1.18 3.08
C VAL A 59 -0.06 1.22 3.86
N SER A 60 -0.63 2.39 4.11
CA SER A 60 -1.87 2.49 4.88
C SER A 60 -3.10 2.15 4.03
N ILE A 61 -3.99 1.39 4.68
CA ILE A 61 -5.30 0.97 4.19
C ILE A 61 -6.32 1.46 5.22
N ASN A 62 -7.17 2.40 4.84
CA ASN A 62 -8.14 3.04 5.72
C ASN A 62 -9.50 2.31 5.72
N ASN A 63 -9.90 1.70 4.59
CA ASN A 63 -11.17 0.98 4.45
C ASN A 63 -10.97 -0.29 3.60
N LEU A 64 -10.81 -1.43 4.27
CA LEU A 64 -10.54 -2.73 3.64
C LEU A 64 -11.52 -3.08 2.50
N SER A 65 -12.82 -2.86 2.72
CA SER A 65 -13.88 -3.17 1.75
C SER A 65 -13.81 -2.32 0.47
N GLU A 66 -13.36 -1.06 0.57
CA GLU A 66 -13.19 -0.17 -0.60
C GLU A 66 -11.81 -0.35 -1.27
N GLU A 67 -10.83 -0.83 -0.53
CA GLU A 67 -9.43 -0.83 -0.95
C GLU A 67 -8.91 -2.22 -1.37
N GLU A 68 -9.73 -3.28 -1.25
CA GLU A 68 -9.45 -4.61 -1.82
C GLU A 68 -9.23 -4.56 -3.35
N GLU A 69 -10.05 -3.78 -4.05
CA GLU A 69 -9.91 -3.58 -5.51
C GLU A 69 -8.62 -2.83 -5.86
N LEU A 70 -8.17 -1.93 -4.98
CA LEU A 70 -6.89 -1.23 -5.13
C LEU A 70 -5.70 -2.17 -4.90
N LEU A 71 -5.81 -3.10 -3.94
CA LEU A 71 -4.81 -4.14 -3.73
C LEU A 71 -4.69 -5.04 -4.96
N LYS A 72 -5.81 -5.52 -5.51
CA LYS A 72 -5.84 -6.30 -6.76
C LYS A 72 -5.16 -5.53 -7.90
N THR A 73 -5.53 -4.26 -8.08
CA THR A 73 -4.91 -3.38 -9.08
C THR A 73 -3.38 -3.27 -8.89
N LEU A 74 -2.89 -3.18 -7.65
CA LEU A 74 -1.45 -3.11 -7.37
C LEU A 74 -0.71 -4.40 -7.69
N LEU A 75 -1.33 -5.55 -7.44
CA LEU A 75 -0.77 -6.86 -7.81
C LEU A 75 -0.66 -6.98 -9.34
N ASP A 76 -1.67 -6.53 -10.08
CA ASP A 76 -1.71 -6.59 -11.55
C ASP A 76 -0.72 -5.63 -12.23
N ILE A 77 -0.38 -4.51 -11.58
CA ILE A 77 0.56 -3.52 -12.14
C ILE A 77 2.01 -4.04 -12.12
N GLU A 78 2.33 -5.07 -11.33
CA GLU A 78 3.65 -5.73 -11.25
C GLU A 78 4.86 -4.78 -11.04
N LYS A 79 4.65 -3.63 -10.39
CA LYS A 79 5.72 -2.65 -10.11
C LYS A 79 6.33 -2.76 -8.71
N ILE A 80 5.72 -3.56 -7.84
CA ILE A 80 6.22 -3.82 -6.48
C ILE A 80 6.59 -5.30 -6.40
N ASN A 81 7.77 -5.59 -5.84
CA ASN A 81 8.12 -6.97 -5.50
C ASN A 81 7.14 -7.49 -4.43
N LEU A 82 6.49 -8.63 -4.68
CA LEU A 82 5.47 -9.19 -3.79
C LEU A 82 5.99 -9.45 -2.37
N THR A 83 7.25 -9.88 -2.23
CA THR A 83 7.89 -10.09 -0.92
C THR A 83 8.02 -8.77 -0.16
N THR A 84 8.43 -7.72 -0.86
CA THR A 84 8.54 -6.37 -0.29
C THR A 84 7.15 -5.83 0.05
N PHE A 85 6.18 -5.98 -0.84
CA PHE A 85 4.81 -5.54 -0.60
C PHE A 85 4.20 -6.20 0.65
N ALA A 86 4.37 -7.52 0.80
CA ALA A 86 3.93 -8.25 1.98
C ALA A 86 4.57 -7.73 3.28
N GLN A 87 5.87 -7.40 3.25
CA GLN A 87 6.57 -6.81 4.41
C GLN A 87 6.04 -5.41 4.76
N VAL A 88 5.75 -4.59 3.75
CA VAL A 88 5.28 -3.21 3.95
C VAL A 88 3.80 -3.20 4.43
N LEU A 89 3.04 -4.24 4.12
CA LEU A 89 1.68 -4.47 4.63
C LEU A 89 1.65 -5.15 6.01
N TYR A 90 2.67 -5.92 6.37
CA TYR A 90 2.79 -6.67 7.63
C TYR A 90 2.55 -5.81 8.87
N GLY A 91 3.04 -4.55 8.86
CA GLY A 91 2.79 -3.59 9.93
C GLY A 91 1.30 -3.31 10.15
N ASN A 92 0.53 -3.14 9.08
CA ASN A 92 -0.93 -2.93 9.20
C ASN A 92 -1.65 -4.18 9.69
N TYR A 93 -1.23 -5.37 9.23
CA TYR A 93 -1.84 -6.63 9.65
C TYR A 93 -1.71 -6.85 11.17
N LEU A 94 -0.55 -6.54 11.75
CA LEU A 94 -0.38 -6.60 13.21
C LEU A 94 -1.21 -5.53 13.94
N GLU A 95 -1.32 -4.31 13.41
CA GLU A 95 -2.13 -3.23 14.01
C GLU A 95 -3.64 -3.53 14.02
N ILE A 96 -4.16 -4.24 13.00
CA ILE A 96 -5.57 -4.69 12.96
C ILE A 96 -5.79 -6.04 13.68
N GLY A 97 -4.77 -6.58 14.34
CA GLY A 97 -4.87 -7.78 15.19
C GLY A 97 -4.68 -9.12 14.48
N CYS A 98 -4.23 -9.15 13.22
CA CYS A 98 -3.88 -10.41 12.54
C CYS A 98 -2.56 -10.97 13.10
N GLN A 99 -2.58 -12.22 13.58
CA GLN A 99 -1.36 -12.92 14.00
C GLN A 99 -0.74 -13.68 12.83
N VAL A 100 0.44 -13.24 12.38
CA VAL A 100 1.15 -13.92 11.29
C VAL A 100 1.78 -15.21 11.82
N GLY A 101 1.32 -16.34 11.27
CA GLY A 101 1.67 -17.70 11.70
C GLY A 101 0.48 -18.50 12.23
N GLY A 102 -0.65 -17.83 12.51
CA GLY A 102 -1.96 -18.48 12.61
C GLY A 102 -2.62 -18.54 11.24
N VAL A 103 -3.14 -19.71 10.85
CA VAL A 103 -4.04 -19.77 9.69
C VAL A 103 -5.35 -19.11 10.12
N GLU A 104 -5.53 -17.84 9.73
CA GLU A 104 -6.76 -17.12 9.98
C GLU A 104 -7.87 -17.72 9.11
N LYS A 105 -8.95 -18.20 9.74
CA LYS A 105 -10.01 -18.99 9.09
C LYS A 105 -10.64 -18.32 7.87
N TRP A 106 -10.71 -16.99 7.85
CA TRP A 106 -11.34 -16.23 6.77
C TRP A 106 -10.57 -16.27 5.44
N ILE A 107 -9.26 -16.59 5.47
CA ILE A 107 -8.44 -16.76 4.25
C ILE A 107 -8.75 -18.11 3.57
N MET A 108 -9.25 -19.10 4.30
CA MET A 108 -9.58 -20.44 3.79
C MET A 108 -10.98 -20.53 3.17
N GLU A 109 -11.77 -19.46 3.25
CA GLU A 109 -13.17 -19.40 2.76
C GLU A 109 -13.34 -18.60 1.46
N LEU A 110 -12.23 -18.07 0.90
CA LEU A 110 -12.14 -17.51 -0.47
C LEU A 110 -11.63 -18.57 -1.45
#